data_AF-A0A177QFN6-F1
#
_entry.id   AF-A0A177QFN6-F1
#
_cell.length_a   1.000
_cell.length_b   1.000
_cell.length_c   1.000
_cell.angle_alpha   90.00
_cell.angle_beta   90.00
_cell.angle_gamma   90.00
#
_symmetry.space_group_name_H-M   'P 1'
#
loop_
_entity.id
_entity.type
_entity.pdbx_description
1 polymer ?
#
loop_
_entity_poly.entity_id
_entity_poly.type
_entity_poly.pdbx_seq_one_letter_code
_entity_poly.pdbx_strand_id
1 'polypeptide(L)'
;MALSGHVVGLLKEYMGDLVEQAKQETAAHASFGFSVTPYRSDQALSDLLAILDDRIESEGVQVGLPDGFLHQMWGLCNDARAQVTERVWLDLNSSDQPSSKARVRELTYRALLAVIETSG
;
A
#
# COMPACT_ATOMS: atom_id res chain seq x y z
N MET A 1 -4.01 -17.28 -5.57
CA MET A 1 -4.47 -16.88 -6.90
C MET A 1 -3.30 -16.22 -7.59
N ALA A 2 -2.83 -16.75 -8.72
CA ALA A 2 -1.69 -16.15 -9.41
C ALA A 2 -2.15 -14.85 -10.10
N LEU A 3 -1.73 -13.70 -9.56
CA LEU A 3 -1.87 -12.43 -10.27
C LEU A 3 -0.96 -12.45 -11.51
N SER A 4 -1.43 -11.89 -12.63
CA SER A 4 -0.58 -11.77 -13.81
C SER A 4 0.58 -10.80 -13.53
N GLY A 5 1.72 -10.99 -14.19
CA GLY A 5 2.87 -10.09 -14.04
C GLY A 5 2.53 -8.62 -14.36
N HIS A 6 1.59 -8.39 -15.27
CA HIS A 6 1.05 -7.05 -15.57
C HIS A 6 0.35 -6.42 -14.36
N VAL A 7 -0.57 -7.16 -13.72
CA VAL A 7 -1.30 -6.69 -12.53
C VAL A 7 -0.36 -6.43 -11.36
N VAL A 8 0.64 -7.29 -11.16
CA VAL A 8 1.68 -7.08 -10.13
C VAL A 8 2.52 -5.83 -10.45
N GLY A 9 2.81 -5.58 -11.73
CA GLY A 9 3.49 -4.36 -12.18
C GLY A 9 2.70 -3.09 -11.84
N LEU A 10 1.41 -3.05 -12.19
CA LEU A 10 0.51 -1.94 -11.86
C LEU A 10 0.39 -1.70 -10.36
N LEU A 11 0.25 -2.78 -9.56
CA LEU A 11 0.21 -2.67 -8.11
C LEU A 11 1.50 -2.05 -7.56
N LYS A 12 2.67 -2.46 -8.05
CA LYS A 12 3.96 -1.90 -7.64
C LYS A 12 4.07 -0.42 -7.99
N GLU A 13 3.58 -0.02 -9.16
CA GLU A 13 3.53 1.39 -9.58
C GLU A 13 2.64 2.22 -8.65
N TYR A 14 1.38 1.83 -8.45
CA TYR A 14 0.46 2.56 -7.58
C TYR A 14 0.91 2.61 -6.12
N MET A 15 1.49 1.51 -5.61
CA MET A 15 2.10 1.49 -4.27
C MET A 15 3.28 2.46 -4.18
N GLY A 16 4.12 2.52 -5.23
CA GLY A 16 5.24 3.45 -5.34
C GLY A 16 4.77 4.91 -5.33
N ASP A 17 3.77 5.24 -6.14
CA ASP A 17 3.17 6.58 -6.20
C ASP A 17 2.64 7.03 -4.84
N LEU A 18 1.94 6.14 -4.12
CA LEU A 18 1.47 6.43 -2.77
C LEU A 18 2.64 6.65 -1.79
N VAL A 19 3.76 5.95 -1.93
CA VAL A 19 4.94 6.19 -1.09
C VAL A 19 5.57 7.55 -1.41
N GLU A 20 5.73 7.88 -2.70
CA GLU A 20 6.28 9.17 -3.12
C GLU A 20 5.41 10.34 -2.71
N GLN A 21 4.08 10.22 -2.84
CA GLN A 21 3.13 11.20 -2.34
C GLN A 21 3.32 11.43 -0.83
N ALA A 22 3.46 10.36 -0.04
CA ALA A 22 3.68 10.48 1.39
C ALA A 22 5.03 11.12 1.75
N LYS A 23 6.07 10.94 0.94
CA LYS A 23 7.36 11.64 1.11
C LYS A 23 7.20 13.13 0.86
N GLN A 24 6.50 13.51 -0.20
CA GLN A 24 6.23 14.92 -0.54
C GLN A 24 5.38 15.60 0.54
N GLU A 25 4.32 14.94 1.02
CA GLU A 25 3.50 15.42 2.14
C GLU A 25 4.35 15.63 3.40
N THR A 26 5.22 14.67 3.74
CA THR A 26 6.10 14.78 4.92
C THR A 26 7.04 15.99 4.79
N ALA A 27 7.65 16.19 3.61
CA ALA A 27 8.51 17.34 3.35
C ALA A 27 7.76 18.68 3.44
N ALA A 28 6.52 18.73 2.93
CA ALA A 28 5.65 19.90 3.07
C ALA A 28 5.30 20.17 4.54
N HIS A 29 4.86 19.17 5.30
CA HIS A 29 4.50 19.32 6.72
C HIS A 29 5.67 19.81 7.57
N ALA A 30 6.89 19.30 7.33
CA ALA A 30 8.10 19.77 8.00
C ALA A 30 8.40 21.24 7.68
N SER A 31 8.13 21.68 6.45
CA SER A 31 8.35 23.06 6.00
C SER A 31 7.36 24.05 6.64
N PHE A 32 6.16 23.60 6.98
CA PHE A 32 5.10 24.42 7.60
C PHE A 32 4.99 24.26 9.12
N GLY A 33 5.82 23.41 9.76
CA GLY A 33 5.83 23.21 11.21
C GLY A 33 4.62 22.45 11.76
N PHE A 34 3.94 21.65 10.94
CA PHE A 34 2.78 20.87 11.38
C PHE A 34 3.19 19.61 12.14
N SER A 35 2.38 19.22 13.13
CA SER A 35 2.55 17.97 13.87
C SER A 35 2.32 16.75 12.98
N VAL A 36 3.21 15.75 13.07
CA VAL A 36 3.09 14.49 12.32
C VAL A 36 1.89 13.69 12.83
N THR A 37 0.92 13.44 11.97
CA THR A 37 -0.22 12.57 12.28
C THR A 37 0.25 11.11 12.36
N PRO A 38 -0.10 10.37 13.42
CA PRO A 38 0.22 8.95 13.50
C PRO A 38 -0.48 8.19 12.37
N TYR A 39 0.31 7.42 11.63
CA TYR A 39 -0.13 6.69 10.46
C TYR A 39 0.15 5.20 10.62
N ARG A 40 -0.76 4.35 10.15
CA ARG A 40 -0.76 2.91 10.44
C ARG A 40 -0.86 2.06 9.18
N SER A 41 -0.49 0.79 9.29
CA SER A 41 -0.56 -0.18 8.19
C SER A 41 -1.99 -0.40 7.68
N ASP A 42 -3.00 -0.39 8.56
CA ASP A 42 -4.41 -0.51 8.17
C ASP A 42 -4.87 0.65 7.29
N GLN A 43 -4.38 1.87 7.57
CA GLN A 43 -4.65 3.05 6.73
C GLN A 43 -3.97 2.91 5.37
N ALA A 44 -2.73 2.41 5.31
CA ALA A 44 -2.06 2.14 4.03
C ALA A 44 -2.78 1.10 3.17
N LEU A 45 -3.29 0.03 3.77
CA LEU A 45 -4.12 -0.94 3.03
C LEU A 45 -5.42 -0.32 2.51
N SER A 46 -6.04 0.55 3.31
CA SER A 46 -7.28 1.24 2.93
C SER A 46 -7.03 2.25 1.80
N ASP A 47 -5.95 3.02 1.88
CA ASP A 47 -5.53 3.98 0.85
C ASP A 47 -5.24 3.28 -0.49
N LEU A 48 -4.60 2.09 -0.42
CA LEU A 48 -4.39 1.27 -1.62
C LEU A 48 -5.71 0.82 -2.25
N LEU A 49 -6.66 0.35 -1.45
CA LEU A 49 -7.97 -0.07 -1.97
C LEU A 49 -8.74 1.12 -2.56
N ALA A 50 -8.65 2.29 -1.94
CA ALA A 50 -9.29 3.51 -2.43
C ALA A 50 -8.70 3.97 -3.77
N ILE A 51 -7.38 3.95 -3.94
CA ILE A 51 -6.78 4.31 -5.25
C ILE A 51 -7.08 3.27 -6.31
N LEU A 52 -7.15 1.98 -5.95
CA LEU A 52 -7.53 0.93 -6.90
C LEU A 52 -8.97 1.10 -7.38
N ASP A 53 -9.89 1.46 -6.48
CA ASP A 53 -11.28 1.77 -6.80
C ASP A 53 -11.37 2.97 -7.77
N ASP A 54 -10.73 4.09 -7.42
CA ASP A 54 -10.68 5.31 -8.25
C ASP A 54 -10.07 5.05 -9.65
N ARG A 55 -8.99 4.26 -9.71
CA ARG A 55 -8.35 3.88 -10.98
C ARG A 55 -9.23 2.96 -11.81
N ILE A 56 -9.94 2.01 -11.19
CA ILE A 56 -10.89 1.15 -11.91
C ILE A 56 -12.08 1.97 -12.42
N GLU A 57 -12.59 2.92 -11.65
CA GLU A 57 -13.66 3.81 -12.11
C GLU A 57 -13.19 4.74 -13.23
N SER A 58 -11.98 5.29 -13.14
CA SER A 58 -11.44 6.26 -14.10
C SER A 58 -10.87 5.63 -15.38
N GLU A 59 -10.21 4.48 -15.27
CA GLU A 59 -9.46 3.84 -16.37
C GLU A 59 -10.13 2.54 -16.86
N GLY A 60 -11.00 1.94 -16.04
CA GLY A 60 -11.88 0.83 -16.44
C GLY A 60 -11.15 -0.35 -17.09
N VAL A 61 -11.74 -0.84 -18.19
CA VAL A 61 -11.21 -1.96 -19.00
C VAL A 61 -9.83 -1.65 -19.61
N GLN A 62 -9.41 -0.37 -19.70
CA GLN A 62 -8.18 0.02 -20.40
C GLN A 62 -6.90 -0.42 -19.68
N VAL A 63 -6.95 -0.62 -18.36
CA VAL A 63 -5.80 -1.13 -17.57
C VAL A 63 -5.67 -2.65 -17.57
N GLY A 64 -6.63 -3.37 -18.19
CA GLY A 64 -6.59 -4.84 -18.30
C GLY A 64 -6.74 -5.57 -16.96
N LEU A 65 -7.38 -4.95 -15.98
CA LEU A 65 -7.68 -5.58 -14.69
C LEU A 65 -8.81 -6.62 -14.85
N PRO A 66 -8.70 -7.80 -14.23
CA PRO A 66 -9.72 -8.83 -14.33
C PRO A 66 -11.02 -8.41 -13.63
N ASP A 67 -12.14 -8.97 -14.07
CA ASP A 67 -13.42 -8.78 -13.41
C ASP A 67 -13.35 -9.27 -11.94
N GLY A 68 -13.94 -8.49 -11.03
CA GLY A 68 -13.88 -8.76 -9.59
C GLY A 68 -12.50 -8.55 -8.94
N PHE A 69 -11.52 -7.98 -9.64
CA PHE A 69 -10.18 -7.73 -9.10
C PHE A 69 -10.19 -6.93 -7.79
N LEU A 70 -10.97 -5.84 -7.73
CA LEU A 70 -11.07 -5.04 -6.51
C LEU A 70 -11.60 -5.84 -5.32
N HIS A 71 -12.62 -6.68 -5.55
CA HIS A 71 -13.18 -7.54 -4.52
C HIS A 71 -12.15 -8.59 -4.03
N GLN A 72 -11.37 -9.16 -4.95
CA GLN A 72 -10.28 -10.09 -4.61
C GLN A 72 -9.18 -9.39 -3.81
N MET A 73 -8.79 -8.18 -4.20
CA MET A 73 -7.82 -7.36 -3.47
C MET A 73 -8.34 -7.00 -2.07
N TRP A 74 -9.63 -6.69 -1.94
CA TRP A 74 -10.25 -6.43 -0.65
C TRP A 74 -10.16 -7.66 0.27
N GLY A 75 -10.51 -8.84 -0.24
CA GLY A 75 -10.38 -10.11 0.49
C GLY A 75 -8.92 -10.40 0.89
N LEU A 76 -8.00 -10.27 -0.05
CA LEU A 76 -6.57 -10.48 0.19
C LEU A 76 -6.02 -9.52 1.25
N CYS A 77 -6.32 -8.23 1.14
CA CYS A 77 -5.91 -7.24 2.14
C CYS A 77 -6.53 -7.52 3.52
N ASN A 78 -7.76 -8.02 3.57
CA ASN A 78 -8.42 -8.39 4.83
C ASN A 78 -7.75 -9.62 5.48
N ASP A 79 -7.47 -10.65 4.69
CA ASP A 79 -6.84 -11.89 5.16
C ASP A 79 -5.37 -11.65 5.57
N ALA A 80 -4.64 -10.86 4.80
CA ALA A 80 -3.26 -10.50 5.07
C ALA A 80 -3.09 -9.46 6.20
N ARG A 81 -4.17 -8.81 6.64
CA ARG A 81 -4.11 -7.63 7.54
C ARG A 81 -3.32 -7.89 8.81
N ALA A 82 -3.59 -9.01 9.49
CA ALA A 82 -2.91 -9.35 10.74
C ALA A 82 -1.41 -9.58 10.51
N GLN A 83 -1.06 -10.40 9.53
CA GLN A 83 0.33 -10.72 9.18
C GLN A 83 1.10 -9.47 8.73
N VAL A 84 0.51 -8.63 7.88
CA VAL A 84 1.13 -7.39 7.41
C VAL A 84 1.35 -6.43 8.58
N THR A 85 0.36 -6.26 9.45
CA THR A 85 0.46 -5.36 10.61
C THR A 85 1.55 -5.80 11.57
N GLU A 86 1.61 -7.10 11.90
CA GLU A 86 2.66 -7.66 12.74
C GLU A 86 4.05 -7.42 12.13
N ARG A 87 4.21 -7.68 10.83
CA ARG A 87 5.48 -7.52 10.13
C ARG A 87 5.94 -6.07 10.08
N VAL A 88 5.03 -5.14 9.74
CA VAL A 88 5.30 -3.71 9.75
C VAL A 88 5.69 -3.24 11.16
N TRP A 89 5.00 -3.72 12.19
CA TRP A 89 5.35 -3.39 13.57
C TRP A 89 6.76 -3.87 13.92
N LEU A 90 7.13 -5.11 13.59
CA LEU A 90 8.48 -5.63 13.81
C LEU A 90 9.55 -4.82 13.05
N ASP A 91 9.30 -4.48 11.78
CA ASP A 91 10.24 -3.71 10.95
C ASP A 91 10.40 -2.26 11.44
N LEU A 92 9.34 -1.65 11.99
CA LEU A 92 9.41 -0.31 12.58
C LEU A 92 10.16 -0.31 13.91
N ASN A 93 9.96 -1.32 14.76
CA ASN A 93 10.60 -1.39 16.07
C ASN A 93 12.05 -1.92 16.02
N SER A 94 12.47 -2.52 14.91
CA SER A 94 13.84 -2.99 14.70
C SER A 94 14.75 -1.96 14.02
N SER A 95 14.21 -0.82 13.60
CA SER A 95 14.95 0.24 12.90
C SER A 95 15.05 1.49 13.76
N ASP A 96 16.24 2.10 13.83
CA ASP A 96 16.46 3.41 14.46
C ASP A 96 15.88 4.59 13.65
N GLN A 97 15.21 4.32 12.52
CA GLN A 97 14.61 5.38 11.71
C GLN A 97 13.28 5.88 12.28
N PRO A 98 13.02 7.20 12.23
CA PRO A 98 11.75 7.75 12.67
C PRO A 98 10.59 7.23 11.81
N SER A 99 9.49 6.87 12.48
CA SER A 99 8.27 6.40 11.82
C SER A 99 7.59 7.53 11.03
N SER A 100 7.76 7.55 9.72
CA SER A 100 7.06 8.46 8.80
C SER A 100 5.93 7.74 8.06
N LYS A 101 4.93 8.49 7.57
CA LYS A 101 3.85 7.96 6.73
C LYS A 101 4.40 7.19 5.52
N ALA A 102 5.42 7.74 4.85
CA ALA A 102 6.09 7.11 3.73
C ALA A 102 6.70 5.76 4.12
N ARG A 103 7.36 5.69 5.28
CA ARG A 103 7.99 4.46 5.76
C ARG A 103 6.97 3.38 6.08
N VAL A 104 5.87 3.75 6.74
CA VAL A 104 4.78 2.81 7.04
C VAL A 104 4.13 2.29 5.74
N ARG A 105 3.89 3.16 4.75
CA ARG A 105 3.38 2.73 3.42
C ARG A 105 4.34 1.76 2.75
N GLU A 106 5.63 2.10 2.68
CA GLU A 106 6.65 1.26 2.05
C GLU A 106 6.72 -0.14 2.68
N LEU A 107 6.78 -0.21 4.01
CA LEU A 107 6.81 -1.48 4.75
C LEU A 107 5.51 -2.27 4.54
N THR A 108 4.36 -1.61 4.58
CA THR A 108 3.06 -2.25 4.38
C THR A 108 2.97 -2.87 2.99
N TYR A 109 3.34 -2.12 1.95
CA TYR A 109 3.26 -2.58 0.57
C TYR A 109 4.27 -3.66 0.26
N ARG A 110 5.49 -3.58 0.81
CA ARG A 110 6.48 -4.65 0.70
C ARG A 110 5.98 -5.94 1.35
N ALA A 111 5.37 -5.85 2.54
CA ALA A 111 4.81 -7.01 3.23
C ALA A 111 3.62 -7.60 2.46
N LEU A 112 2.73 -6.76 1.92
CA LEU A 112 1.59 -7.18 1.11
C LEU A 112 2.04 -7.86 -0.20
N LEU A 113 3.02 -7.30 -0.90
CA LEU A 113 3.59 -7.90 -2.11
C LEU A 113 4.20 -9.28 -1.81
N ALA A 114 4.88 -9.45 -0.68
CA ALA A 114 5.38 -10.75 -0.27
C ALA A 114 4.26 -11.77 -0.06
N VAL A 115 3.11 -11.36 0.48
CA VAL A 115 1.92 -12.24 0.60
C VAL A 115 1.36 -12.59 -0.78
N ILE A 116 1.25 -11.62 -1.67
CA ILE A 116 0.77 -11.82 -3.05
C ILE A 116 1.68 -12.80 -3.81
N GLU A 117 3.00 -12.59 -3.74
CA GLU A 117 4.00 -13.39 -4.45
C GLU A 117 4.13 -14.81 -3.88
N THR A 118 3.78 -15.04 -2.61
CA THR A 118 3.76 -16.38 -2.00
C THR A 118 2.43 -17.12 -2.14
N SER A 119 1.37 -16.43 -2.57
CA SER A 119 0.02 -16.99 -2.77
C SER A 119 -0.28 -17.38 -4.23
N GLY A 120 0.70 -17.27 -5.12
CA GLY A 120 0.67 -17.67 -6.53
C GLY A 120 1.48 -18.93 -6.78
#